data_AF-A0A924XYA5-F1
#
_entry.id   AF-A0A924XYA5-F1
#
_cell.length_a   1.000
_cell.length_b   1.000
_cell.length_c   1.000
_cell.angle_alpha   90.00
_cell.angle_beta   90.00
_cell.angle_gamma   90.00
#
_symmetry.space_group_name_H-M   'P 1'
#
loop_
_entity.id
_entity.type
_entity.pdbx_description
1 polymer ?
#
loop_
_entity_poly.entity_id
_entity_poly.type
_entity_poly.pdbx_seq_one_letter_code
_entity_poly.pdbx_strand_id
1 'polypeptide(L)'
;MAKGSARDWAQLDAFEAEYRERLAGEKKRDEKRSQYLEFLRLMASGVDDFFADEVKARDDDTRRLFALRGKIVSLRDKLGESPDPDGVLPAERPYVTKVTPKPKPADPAHPPKVRVFADVLPPNHLYPVTFADVRDTLATLPPEHAAVVREVRLSNQKRTGSDADWLEGEIRLHCVLETIKDAADTVTGGRRLVGRREDSLDTERFGGRFAWDGNKLYALWDLSDYKTFVLKRALIHEVAHGIAELPGYAAQVRSVGSVEKFCEQYAENYYRPAGKSVRLGF
;
A
#
# COMPACT_ATOMS: atom_id res chain seq x y z
N MET A 1 17.42 34.30 8.07
CA MET A 1 17.58 35.21 6.91
C MET A 1 16.70 34.69 5.80
N ALA A 2 15.73 35.46 5.32
CA ALA A 2 14.86 35.04 4.22
C ALA A 2 15.72 34.84 2.96
N LYS A 3 15.68 33.64 2.35
CA LYS A 3 16.55 33.27 1.22
C LYS A 3 15.99 33.69 -0.17
N GLY A 4 14.88 34.43 -0.19
CA GLY A 4 14.13 34.74 -1.42
C GLY A 4 14.24 36.17 -1.93
N SER A 5 14.14 36.35 -3.24
CA SER A 5 13.94 37.68 -3.84
C SER A 5 12.49 38.15 -3.67
N ALA A 6 12.24 39.47 -3.71
CA ALA A 6 10.88 40.01 -3.71
C ALA A 6 10.00 39.46 -4.85
N ARG A 7 10.64 39.08 -5.97
CA ARG A 7 10.00 38.41 -7.11
C ARG A 7 9.54 36.99 -6.76
N ASP A 8 10.33 36.24 -6.01
CA ASP A 8 9.98 34.86 -5.61
C ASP A 8 8.76 34.84 -4.69
N TRP A 9 8.69 35.80 -3.75
CA TRP A 9 7.53 35.98 -2.87
C TRP A 9 6.26 36.37 -3.64
N ALA A 10 6.35 37.36 -4.53
CA ALA A 10 5.21 37.75 -5.36
C ALA A 10 4.71 36.62 -6.27
N GLN A 11 5.62 35.76 -6.74
CA GLN A 11 5.28 34.59 -7.55
C GLN A 11 4.62 33.48 -6.71
N LEU A 12 5.07 33.27 -5.47
CA LEU A 12 4.43 32.35 -4.53
C LEU A 12 2.98 32.82 -4.25
N ASP A 13 2.79 34.09 -3.92
CA ASP A 13 1.46 34.66 -3.62
C ASP A 13 0.49 34.47 -4.79
N ALA A 14 0.96 34.72 -6.02
CA ALA A 14 0.17 34.54 -7.24
C ALA A 14 -0.25 33.07 -7.44
N PHE A 15 0.68 32.12 -7.26
CA PHE A 15 0.36 30.70 -7.39
C PHE A 15 -0.58 30.23 -6.28
N GLU A 16 -0.38 30.67 -5.03
CA GLU A 16 -1.28 30.31 -3.93
C GLU A 16 -2.68 30.88 -4.08
N ALA A 17 -2.82 32.07 -4.67
CA ALA A 17 -4.12 32.65 -5.00
C ALA A 17 -4.83 31.83 -6.09
N GLU A 18 -4.15 31.53 -7.20
CA GLU A 18 -4.71 30.69 -8.28
C GLU A 18 -5.09 29.29 -7.75
N TYR A 19 -4.22 28.70 -6.93
CA TYR A 19 -4.44 27.38 -6.36
C TYR A 19 -5.67 27.35 -5.44
N ARG A 20 -5.85 28.37 -4.59
CA ARG A 20 -7.05 28.51 -3.73
C ARG A 20 -8.33 28.64 -4.55
N GLU A 21 -8.32 29.44 -5.61
CA GLU A 21 -9.49 29.62 -6.48
C GLU A 21 -9.90 28.29 -7.14
N ARG A 22 -8.91 27.56 -7.68
CA ARG A 22 -9.16 26.26 -8.33
C ARG A 22 -9.62 25.19 -7.34
N LEU A 23 -9.05 25.13 -6.14
CA LEU A 23 -9.51 24.23 -5.06
C LEU A 23 -10.97 24.49 -4.69
N ALA A 24 -11.38 25.77 -4.61
CA ALA A 24 -12.77 26.13 -4.37
C ALA A 24 -13.69 25.71 -5.54
N GLY A 25 -13.17 25.72 -6.77
CA GLY A 25 -13.84 25.18 -7.95
C GLY A 25 -14.04 23.67 -7.89
N GLU A 26 -13.01 22.91 -7.49
CA GLU A 26 -13.09 21.46 -7.31
C GLU A 26 -14.08 21.04 -6.23
N LYS A 27 -14.13 21.76 -5.10
CA LYS A 27 -15.13 21.50 -4.05
C LYS A 27 -16.58 21.63 -4.55
N LYS A 28 -16.82 22.51 -5.53
CA LYS A 28 -18.15 22.67 -6.13
C LYS A 28 -18.49 21.56 -7.14
N ARG A 29 -17.51 20.82 -7.67
CA ARG A 29 -17.68 19.80 -8.72
C ARG A 29 -18.15 18.42 -8.22
N ASP A 30 -18.88 18.36 -7.11
CA ASP A 30 -19.28 17.14 -6.39
C ASP A 30 -18.12 16.51 -5.60
N GLU A 31 -18.10 16.74 -4.28
CA GLU A 31 -17.09 16.24 -3.33
C GLU A 31 -16.87 14.72 -3.43
N LYS A 32 -17.84 13.96 -3.94
CA LYS A 32 -17.76 12.50 -4.11
C LYS A 32 -17.02 12.05 -5.37
N ARG A 33 -16.71 12.96 -6.29
CA ARG A 33 -16.09 12.65 -7.59
C ARG A 33 -14.77 13.39 -7.85
N SER A 34 -14.41 14.37 -7.03
CA SER A 34 -13.15 15.08 -7.20
C SER A 34 -11.96 14.19 -6.85
N GLN A 35 -11.25 13.75 -7.89
CA GLN A 35 -10.02 12.97 -7.76
C GLN A 35 -8.89 13.75 -7.08
N TYR A 36 -8.94 15.08 -7.13
CA TYR A 36 -7.95 15.94 -6.48
C TYR A 36 -8.18 16.06 -4.98
N LEU A 37 -9.43 16.23 -4.55
CA LEU A 37 -9.76 16.29 -3.12
C LEU A 37 -9.52 14.95 -2.43
N GLU A 38 -9.78 13.83 -3.13
CA GLU A 38 -9.42 12.50 -2.64
C GLU A 38 -7.90 12.35 -2.48
N PHE A 39 -7.11 12.86 -3.43
CA PHE A 39 -5.65 12.91 -3.29
C PHE A 39 -5.20 13.69 -2.05
N LEU A 40 -5.76 14.87 -1.80
CA LEU A 40 -5.42 15.66 -0.60
C LEU A 40 -5.78 14.91 0.69
N ARG A 41 -6.87 14.14 0.67
CA ARG A 41 -7.27 13.29 1.79
C ARG A 41 -6.25 12.18 2.03
N LEU A 42 -5.87 11.43 1.00
CA LEU A 42 -4.90 10.33 1.09
C LEU A 42 -3.52 10.79 1.55
N MET A 43 -3.04 11.91 1.01
CA MET A 43 -1.77 12.50 1.43
C MET A 43 -1.78 12.91 2.90
N ALA A 44 -2.86 13.54 3.37
CA ALA A 44 -2.98 13.93 4.78
C ALA A 44 -3.13 12.75 5.75
N SER A 45 -3.56 11.59 5.22
CA SER A 45 -3.53 10.31 5.93
C SER A 45 -2.13 9.67 5.98
N GLY A 46 -1.12 10.25 5.32
CA GLY A 46 0.23 9.69 5.26
C GLY A 46 0.42 8.60 4.22
N VAL A 47 -0.53 8.45 3.28
CA VAL A 47 -0.39 7.53 2.13
C VAL A 47 0.52 8.21 1.09
N ASP A 48 1.74 7.71 0.93
CA ASP A 48 2.78 8.31 0.08
C ASP A 48 2.85 7.71 -1.34
N ASP A 49 1.89 6.84 -1.71
CA ASP A 49 1.84 6.23 -3.03
C ASP A 49 1.11 7.10 -4.05
N PHE A 50 1.89 7.75 -4.91
CA PHE A 50 1.35 8.47 -6.05
C PHE A 50 2.02 8.09 -7.36
N PHE A 51 1.31 7.28 -8.16
CA PHE A 51 1.80 6.85 -9.47
C PHE A 51 1.68 8.00 -10.48
N ALA A 52 2.82 8.45 -11.01
CA ALA A 52 2.89 9.49 -12.05
C ALA A 52 2.03 9.19 -13.31
N ASP A 53 1.69 7.92 -13.53
CA ASP A 53 0.81 7.50 -14.63
C ASP A 53 -0.68 7.74 -14.34
N GLU A 54 -1.11 7.76 -13.08
CA GLU A 54 -2.48 8.15 -12.72
C GLU A 54 -2.73 9.63 -12.93
N VAL A 55 -1.71 10.48 -12.83
CA VAL A 55 -1.80 11.92 -13.11
C VAL A 55 -2.00 12.19 -14.59
N LYS A 56 -1.38 11.38 -15.46
CA LYS A 56 -1.48 11.51 -16.92
C LYS A 56 -2.88 11.16 -17.45
N ALA A 57 -3.65 10.34 -16.73
CA ALA A 57 -4.99 9.92 -17.10
C ALA A 57 -6.11 10.89 -16.64
N ARG A 58 -5.79 11.98 -15.92
CA ARG A 58 -6.78 12.89 -15.33
C ARG A 58 -7.21 13.99 -16.30
N ASP A 59 -8.35 14.61 -16.02
CA ASP A 59 -8.79 15.81 -16.74
C ASP A 59 -7.77 16.96 -16.59
N ASP A 60 -7.85 17.93 -17.51
CA ASP A 60 -6.91 19.05 -17.57
C ASP A 60 -6.93 19.92 -16.31
N ASP A 61 -8.08 20.05 -15.63
CA ASP A 61 -8.22 20.90 -14.45
C ASP A 61 -7.51 20.26 -13.24
N THR A 62 -7.70 18.95 -13.06
CA THR A 62 -6.99 18.16 -12.05
C THR A 62 -5.48 18.20 -12.28
N ARG A 63 -5.01 18.02 -13.53
CA ARG A 63 -3.57 18.10 -13.86
C ARG A 63 -2.96 19.47 -13.53
N ARG A 64 -3.70 20.56 -13.75
CA ARG A 64 -3.26 21.91 -13.42
C ARG A 64 -3.09 22.12 -11.92
N LEU A 65 -3.99 21.56 -11.10
CA LEU A 65 -3.87 21.59 -9.64
C LEU A 65 -2.61 20.89 -9.14
N PHE A 66 -2.26 19.71 -9.69
CA PHE A 66 -0.98 19.05 -9.37
C PHE A 66 0.24 19.90 -9.74
N ALA A 67 0.24 20.49 -10.93
CA ALA A 67 1.33 21.32 -11.39
C ALA A 67 1.50 22.59 -10.54
N LEU A 68 0.39 23.24 -10.15
CA LEU A 68 0.40 24.41 -9.27
C LEU A 68 0.91 24.06 -7.88
N ARG A 69 0.44 22.96 -7.30
CA ARG A 69 0.92 22.46 -6.01
C ARG A 69 2.42 22.22 -6.02
N GLY A 70 2.96 21.53 -7.03
CA GLY A 70 4.40 21.29 -7.17
C GLY A 70 5.22 22.58 -7.26
N LYS A 71 4.72 23.59 -7.99
CA LYS A 71 5.36 24.91 -8.06
C LYS A 71 5.37 25.63 -6.72
N ILE A 72 4.27 25.56 -5.96
CA ILE A 72 4.16 26.16 -4.63
C ILE A 72 5.13 25.49 -3.66
N VAL A 73 5.14 24.16 -3.59
CA VAL A 73 6.06 23.40 -2.72
C VAL A 73 7.51 23.72 -3.04
N SER A 74 7.89 23.70 -4.32
CA SER A 74 9.26 24.01 -4.75
C SER A 74 9.66 25.46 -4.44
N LEU A 75 8.74 26.43 -4.56
CA LEU A 75 9.03 27.83 -4.21
C LEU A 75 9.11 28.04 -2.70
N ARG A 76 8.24 27.42 -1.90
CA ARG A 76 8.30 27.49 -0.43
C ARG A 76 9.61 26.93 0.10
N ASP A 77 10.05 25.77 -0.42
CA ASP A 77 11.35 25.18 -0.09
C ASP A 77 12.51 26.12 -0.45
N LYS A 78 12.50 26.70 -1.67
CA LYS A 78 13.49 27.71 -2.08
C LYS A 78 13.52 28.93 -1.14
N LEU A 79 12.37 29.36 -0.63
CA LEU A 79 12.23 30.49 0.27
C LEU A 79 12.61 30.16 1.73
N GLY A 80 12.82 28.88 2.05
CA GLY A 80 13.10 28.38 3.39
C GLY A 80 11.84 28.21 4.26
N GLU A 81 10.65 28.23 3.63
CA GLU A 81 9.42 27.76 4.27
C GLU A 81 9.34 26.25 4.08
N SER A 82 9.81 25.50 5.07
CA SER A 82 9.62 24.05 5.09
C SER A 82 8.13 23.75 4.94
N PRO A 83 7.73 22.74 4.15
CA PRO A 83 6.37 22.25 4.19
C PRO A 83 6.00 21.87 5.63
N ASP A 84 4.73 22.04 5.98
CA ASP A 84 4.20 21.57 7.25
C ASP A 84 4.57 20.09 7.46
N PRO A 85 4.74 19.62 8.71
CA PRO A 85 5.20 18.25 8.99
C PRO A 85 4.27 17.15 8.46
N ASP A 86 3.04 17.49 8.07
CA ASP A 86 2.06 16.60 7.44
C ASP A 86 2.04 16.71 5.90
N GLY A 87 2.92 17.52 5.31
CA GLY A 87 3.00 17.71 3.86
C GLY A 87 1.85 18.53 3.27
N VAL A 88 0.94 19.06 4.09
CA VAL A 88 -0.28 19.76 3.66
C VAL A 88 -0.01 21.27 3.54
N LEU A 89 -0.38 21.89 2.41
CA LEU A 89 -0.28 23.35 2.25
C LEU A 89 -1.36 24.08 3.07
N PRO A 90 -1.13 25.32 3.53
CA PRO A 90 -2.14 26.09 4.26
C PRO A 90 -3.50 26.20 3.54
N ALA A 91 -3.46 26.32 2.20
CA ALA A 91 -4.64 26.38 1.35
C ALA A 91 -5.45 25.06 1.29
N GLU A 92 -4.83 23.92 1.60
CA GLU A 92 -5.42 22.58 1.51
C GLU A 92 -6.16 22.19 2.81
N ARG A 93 -5.78 22.81 3.95
CA ARG A 93 -6.34 22.51 5.28
C ARG A 93 -7.87 22.53 5.38
N PRO A 94 -8.61 23.45 4.71
CA PRO A 94 -10.09 23.42 4.75
C PRO A 94 -10.72 22.23 4.01
N TYR A 95 -9.94 21.55 3.16
CA TYR A 95 -10.37 20.45 2.30
C TYR A 95 -9.91 19.10 2.84
N VAL A 96 -8.83 19.10 3.59
CA VAL A 96 -8.38 17.98 4.40
C VAL A 96 -9.22 17.94 5.68
N THR A 97 -10.35 17.25 5.63
CA THR A 97 -10.98 16.82 6.88
C THR A 97 -10.04 15.78 7.48
N LYS A 98 -9.50 16.03 8.68
CA LYS A 98 -8.97 14.98 9.53
C LYS A 98 -10.12 14.05 9.88
N VAL A 99 -10.48 13.16 8.96
CA VAL A 99 -11.21 11.96 9.28
C VAL A 99 -10.17 11.10 9.96
N THR A 100 -9.94 11.33 11.25
CA THR A 100 -9.51 10.21 12.09
C THR A 100 -10.69 9.26 12.01
N PRO A 101 -10.61 8.12 11.30
CA PRO A 101 -11.68 7.16 11.36
C PRO A 101 -11.66 6.72 12.81
N LYS A 102 -12.59 7.21 13.63
CA LYS A 102 -12.77 6.64 14.96
C LYS A 102 -13.09 5.18 14.69
N PRO A 103 -12.24 4.22 15.11
CA PRO A 103 -12.60 2.82 14.98
C PRO A 103 -13.92 2.69 15.71
N LYS A 104 -14.97 2.36 14.95
CA LYS A 104 -16.26 2.04 15.56
C LYS A 104 -15.93 0.86 16.47
N PRO A 105 -16.17 0.93 17.78
CA PRO A 105 -15.90 -0.21 18.65
C PRO A 105 -16.61 -1.41 18.04
N ALA A 106 -15.85 -2.46 17.76
CA ALA A 106 -16.37 -3.67 17.15
C ALA A 106 -17.59 -4.10 17.97
N ASP A 107 -18.74 -4.25 17.31
CA ASP A 107 -19.90 -4.86 17.96
C ASP A 107 -19.52 -6.32 18.24
N PRO A 108 -19.34 -6.74 19.51
CA PRO A 108 -18.93 -8.11 19.81
C PRO A 108 -19.97 -9.14 19.34
N ALA A 109 -21.21 -8.73 19.06
CA ALA A 109 -22.24 -9.60 18.51
C ALA A 109 -22.08 -9.86 16.99
N HIS A 110 -21.34 -9.00 16.27
CA HIS A 110 -21.17 -9.09 14.83
C HIS A 110 -19.72 -8.72 14.44
N PRO A 111 -18.77 -9.67 14.48
CA PRO A 111 -17.41 -9.38 14.04
C PRO A 111 -17.43 -8.86 12.58
N PRO A 112 -16.65 -7.83 12.27
CA PRO A 112 -16.63 -7.25 10.94
C PRO A 112 -16.28 -8.34 9.90
N LYS A 113 -17.19 -8.56 8.96
CA LYS A 113 -16.96 -9.51 7.86
C LYS A 113 -15.93 -8.91 6.91
N VAL A 114 -14.72 -9.46 6.92
CA VAL A 114 -13.68 -9.10 5.95
C VAL A 114 -14.18 -9.38 4.54
N ARG A 115 -14.21 -8.34 3.70
CA ARG A 115 -14.58 -8.48 2.29
C ARG A 115 -13.35 -8.92 1.49
N VAL A 116 -13.55 -9.86 0.56
CA VAL A 116 -12.47 -10.32 -0.32
C VAL A 116 -12.89 -10.15 -1.76
N PHE A 117 -12.07 -9.47 -2.55
CA PHE A 117 -12.30 -9.17 -3.96
C PHE A 117 -11.12 -9.61 -4.81
N ALA A 118 -11.33 -9.75 -6.11
CA ALA A 118 -10.26 -10.01 -7.06
C ALA A 118 -10.43 -9.13 -8.30
N ASP A 119 -9.33 -8.54 -8.76
CA ASP A 119 -9.28 -7.89 -10.06
C ASP A 119 -9.33 -8.93 -11.18
N VAL A 120 -9.84 -8.54 -12.35
CA VAL A 120 -9.90 -9.42 -13.54
C VAL A 120 -8.49 -9.83 -13.96
N LEU A 121 -8.26 -11.13 -14.14
CA LEU A 121 -6.96 -11.65 -14.54
C LEU A 121 -6.74 -11.52 -16.06
N PRO A 122 -5.52 -11.18 -16.51
CA PRO A 122 -5.12 -11.35 -17.89
C PRO A 122 -5.12 -12.84 -18.30
N PRO A 123 -5.17 -13.17 -19.60
CA PRO A 123 -5.04 -14.55 -20.07
C PRO A 123 -3.76 -15.21 -19.56
N ASN A 124 -3.81 -16.51 -19.27
CA ASN A 124 -2.68 -17.32 -18.75
C ASN A 124 -2.13 -16.84 -17.40
N HIS A 125 -2.93 -16.15 -16.60
CA HIS A 125 -2.57 -15.77 -15.24
C HIS A 125 -3.54 -16.38 -14.23
N LEU A 126 -3.07 -16.55 -13.00
CA LEU A 126 -3.89 -17.00 -11.88
C LEU A 126 -3.57 -16.25 -10.58
N TYR A 127 -4.51 -16.29 -9.65
CA TYR A 127 -4.23 -16.08 -8.24
C TYR A 127 -3.92 -17.44 -7.60
N PRO A 128 -2.80 -17.60 -6.88
CA PRO A 128 -2.42 -18.85 -6.20
C PRO A 128 -3.26 -19.12 -4.95
N VAL A 129 -4.02 -18.12 -4.51
CA VAL A 129 -4.87 -18.12 -3.31
C VAL A 129 -6.32 -17.92 -3.69
N THR A 130 -7.22 -18.53 -2.93
CA THR A 130 -8.67 -18.34 -3.03
C THR A 130 -9.19 -17.41 -1.95
N PHE A 131 -10.44 -16.97 -2.07
CA PHE A 131 -11.09 -16.18 -1.01
C PHE A 131 -11.25 -16.96 0.30
N ALA A 132 -11.42 -18.28 0.21
CA ALA A 132 -11.46 -19.15 1.39
C ALA A 132 -10.11 -19.15 2.09
N ASP A 133 -9.01 -19.32 1.34
CA ASP A 133 -7.66 -19.34 1.91
C ASP A 133 -7.31 -18.08 2.70
N VAL A 134 -7.69 -16.91 2.17
CA VAL A 134 -7.49 -15.61 2.84
C VAL A 134 -8.30 -15.57 4.14
N ARG A 135 -9.58 -15.92 4.09
CA ARG A 135 -10.46 -15.90 5.27
C ARG A 135 -9.99 -16.88 6.35
N ASP A 136 -9.64 -18.09 5.95
CA ASP A 136 -9.15 -19.14 6.84
C ASP A 136 -7.84 -18.69 7.50
N THR A 137 -6.96 -18.05 6.75
CA THR A 137 -5.71 -17.49 7.29
C THR A 137 -5.98 -16.37 8.30
N LEU A 138 -6.85 -15.40 7.98
CA LEU A 138 -7.21 -14.33 8.91
C LEU A 138 -7.91 -14.87 10.17
N ALA A 139 -8.70 -15.94 10.04
CA ALA A 139 -9.36 -16.59 11.17
C ALA A 139 -8.38 -17.30 12.12
N THR A 140 -7.13 -17.53 11.72
CA THR A 140 -6.09 -18.05 12.63
C THR A 140 -5.47 -16.99 13.53
N LEU A 141 -5.75 -15.70 13.28
CA LEU A 141 -5.23 -14.59 14.07
C LEU A 141 -6.11 -14.34 15.31
N PRO A 142 -5.54 -13.73 16.37
CA PRO A 142 -6.35 -13.15 17.43
C PRO A 142 -7.44 -12.24 16.86
N PRO A 143 -8.69 -12.29 17.36
CA PRO A 143 -9.79 -11.51 16.81
C PRO A 143 -9.51 -10.01 16.69
N GLU A 144 -8.79 -9.44 17.67
CA GLU A 144 -8.36 -8.05 17.70
C GLU A 144 -7.37 -7.69 16.56
N HIS A 145 -6.56 -8.65 16.11
CA HIS A 145 -5.62 -8.48 15.01
C HIS A 145 -6.32 -8.64 13.68
N ALA A 146 -7.21 -9.64 13.56
CA ALA A 146 -8.02 -9.79 12.35
C ALA A 146 -8.94 -8.57 12.13
N ALA A 147 -9.41 -7.93 13.19
CA ALA A 147 -10.32 -6.79 13.13
C ALA A 147 -9.71 -5.51 12.52
N VAL A 148 -8.38 -5.42 12.39
CA VAL A 148 -7.75 -4.29 11.66
C VAL A 148 -8.05 -4.37 10.16
N VAL A 149 -8.33 -5.56 9.64
CA VAL A 149 -8.60 -5.79 8.22
C VAL A 149 -10.09 -5.60 7.93
N ARG A 150 -10.39 -4.68 7.02
CA ARG A 150 -11.75 -4.45 6.49
C ARG A 150 -11.94 -5.15 5.15
N GLU A 151 -10.89 -5.14 4.32
CA GLU A 151 -10.93 -5.63 2.95
C GLU A 151 -9.60 -6.25 2.54
N VAL A 152 -9.66 -7.32 1.75
CA VAL A 152 -8.52 -7.88 1.03
C VAL A 152 -8.84 -7.92 -0.46
N ARG A 153 -7.99 -7.31 -1.28
CA ARG A 153 -8.07 -7.35 -2.73
C ARG A 153 -6.93 -8.19 -3.30
N LEU A 154 -7.27 -9.24 -4.04
CA LEU A 154 -6.33 -9.91 -4.93
C LEU A 154 -6.12 -9.00 -6.14
N SER A 155 -4.96 -8.35 -6.22
CA SER A 155 -4.70 -7.30 -7.21
C SER A 155 -3.93 -7.86 -8.40
N ASN A 156 -4.32 -7.45 -9.61
CA ASN A 156 -3.62 -7.80 -10.85
C ASN A 156 -2.46 -6.86 -11.21
N GLN A 157 -2.11 -5.93 -10.33
CA GLN A 157 -1.03 -4.98 -10.54
C GLN A 157 0.33 -5.70 -10.52
N LYS A 158 1.11 -5.54 -11.59
CA LYS A 158 2.30 -6.36 -11.85
C LYS A 158 3.64 -5.69 -11.52
N ARG A 159 3.63 -4.46 -10.96
CA ARG A 159 4.83 -3.60 -10.84
C ARG A 159 4.82 -2.70 -9.59
N THR A 160 4.47 -3.24 -8.43
CA THR A 160 4.51 -2.46 -7.18
C THR A 160 5.86 -2.49 -6.48
N GLY A 161 6.77 -3.42 -6.83
CA GLY A 161 8.00 -3.62 -6.07
C GLY A 161 7.78 -4.39 -4.76
N SER A 162 6.55 -4.44 -4.27
CA SER A 162 6.06 -5.21 -3.12
C SER A 162 5.26 -6.45 -3.56
N ASP A 163 5.07 -7.41 -2.64
CA ASP A 163 4.15 -8.54 -2.81
C ASP A 163 2.73 -8.22 -2.33
N ALA A 164 2.59 -7.22 -1.47
CA ALA A 164 1.33 -6.71 -0.96
C ALA A 164 1.51 -5.28 -0.43
N ASP A 165 0.39 -4.54 -0.29
CA ASP A 165 0.35 -3.20 0.29
C ASP A 165 -0.78 -3.07 1.32
N TRP A 166 -0.52 -2.34 2.41
CA TRP A 166 -1.48 -1.94 3.43
C TRP A 166 -2.00 -0.51 3.22
N LEU A 167 -3.32 -0.34 3.18
CA LEU A 167 -4.00 0.95 2.99
C LEU A 167 -5.19 1.07 3.96
N GLU A 168 -4.93 1.48 5.21
CA GLU A 168 -5.95 1.76 6.23
C GLU A 168 -7.03 0.64 6.33
N GLY A 169 -6.63 -0.61 6.54
CA GLY A 169 -7.58 -1.73 6.61
C GLY A 169 -7.97 -2.35 5.27
N GLU A 170 -7.47 -1.84 4.15
CA GLU A 170 -7.43 -2.55 2.88
C GLU A 170 -6.05 -3.20 2.70
N ILE A 171 -6.02 -4.49 2.39
CA ILE A 171 -4.81 -5.20 1.98
C ILE A 171 -4.90 -5.50 0.49
N ARG A 172 -3.91 -5.07 -0.29
CA ARG A 172 -3.79 -5.44 -1.71
C ARG A 172 -2.73 -6.51 -1.84
N LEU A 173 -3.11 -7.71 -2.27
CA LEU A 173 -2.16 -8.80 -2.51
C LEU A 173 -1.78 -8.82 -4.01
N HIS A 174 -0.54 -8.44 -4.32
CA HIS A 174 0.04 -8.45 -5.68
C HIS A 174 0.56 -9.84 -6.03
N CYS A 175 -0.30 -10.85 -5.96
CA CYS A 175 0.07 -12.27 -5.99
C CYS A 175 -0.19 -12.95 -7.34
N VAL A 176 -0.28 -12.21 -8.44
CA VAL A 176 -0.57 -12.81 -9.75
C VAL A 176 0.64 -13.53 -10.31
N LEU A 177 0.43 -14.79 -10.73
CA LEU A 177 1.41 -15.58 -11.47
C LEU A 177 0.99 -15.74 -12.94
N GLU A 178 1.96 -15.71 -13.84
CA GLU A 178 1.81 -16.29 -15.18
C GLU A 178 1.93 -17.81 -15.06
N THR A 179 1.01 -18.56 -15.65
CA THR A 179 0.96 -20.01 -15.51
C THR A 179 2.06 -20.70 -16.31
N ILE A 180 2.71 -21.69 -15.68
CA ILE A 180 3.60 -22.62 -16.37
C ILE A 180 2.82 -23.91 -16.56
N LYS A 181 2.78 -24.41 -17.80
CA LYS A 181 2.08 -25.63 -18.16
C LYS A 181 3.04 -26.68 -18.71
N ASP A 182 2.73 -27.94 -18.46
CA ASP A 182 3.42 -29.06 -19.10
C ASP A 182 2.89 -29.34 -20.52
N ALA A 183 3.43 -30.38 -21.17
CA ALA A 183 3.02 -30.81 -22.51
C ALA A 183 1.55 -31.29 -22.58
N ALA A 184 0.93 -31.60 -21.45
CA ALA A 184 -0.47 -31.99 -21.34
C ALA A 184 -1.39 -30.81 -21.00
N ASP A 185 -0.90 -29.57 -21.09
CA ASP A 185 -1.60 -28.33 -20.73
C ASP A 185 -2.00 -28.25 -19.24
N THR A 186 -1.36 -29.05 -18.38
CA THR A 186 -1.58 -29.02 -16.93
C THR A 186 -0.72 -27.95 -16.29
N VAL A 187 -1.31 -27.11 -15.43
CA VAL A 187 -0.57 -26.08 -14.69
C VAL A 187 0.32 -26.75 -13.64
N THR A 188 1.63 -26.64 -13.83
CA THR A 188 2.65 -27.23 -12.93
C THR A 188 3.25 -26.22 -11.97
N GLY A 189 3.10 -24.92 -12.25
CA GLY A 189 3.61 -23.85 -11.42
C GLY A 189 3.24 -22.49 -11.98
N GLY A 190 3.93 -21.47 -11.51
CA GLY A 190 3.84 -20.16 -12.14
C GLY A 190 5.13 -19.37 -12.03
N ARG A 191 5.18 -18.30 -12.81
CA ARG A 191 6.29 -17.36 -12.81
C ARG A 191 5.81 -15.94 -12.60
N ARG A 192 6.62 -15.16 -11.91
CA ARG A 192 6.45 -13.71 -11.74
C ARG A 192 7.69 -12.98 -12.23
N LEU A 193 7.49 -11.91 -12.98
CA LEU A 193 8.57 -11.04 -13.41
C LEU A 193 9.15 -10.30 -12.20
N VAL A 194 10.46 -10.35 -12.04
CA VAL A 194 11.18 -9.70 -10.94
C VAL A 194 11.73 -8.36 -11.43
N GLY A 195 11.35 -7.27 -10.76
CA GLY A 195 11.77 -5.91 -11.12
C GLY A 195 13.19 -5.55 -10.67
N ARG A 196 13.62 -6.04 -9.50
CA ARG A 196 14.97 -5.91 -8.92
C ARG A 196 15.33 -7.14 -8.12
N ARG A 197 16.62 -7.47 -8.01
CA ARG A 197 17.14 -8.64 -7.27
C ARG A 197 17.04 -8.51 -5.74
N GLU A 198 16.60 -7.37 -5.20
CA GLU A 198 16.84 -7.00 -3.79
C GLU A 198 16.10 -7.86 -2.75
N ASP A 199 15.05 -8.60 -3.12
CA ASP A 199 14.30 -9.45 -2.15
C ASP A 199 14.48 -10.97 -2.37
N SER A 200 15.70 -11.38 -2.75
CA SER A 200 15.99 -12.78 -3.10
C SER A 200 15.86 -13.77 -1.93
N LEU A 201 16.00 -13.31 -0.68
CA LEU A 201 16.07 -14.18 0.48
C LEU A 201 14.72 -14.83 0.84
N ASP A 202 13.63 -14.07 0.84
CA ASP A 202 12.30 -14.63 1.14
C ASP A 202 11.78 -15.47 -0.04
N THR A 203 12.10 -15.09 -1.28
CA THR A 203 11.73 -15.90 -2.46
C THR A 203 12.28 -17.32 -2.35
N GLU A 204 13.59 -17.48 -2.17
CA GLU A 204 14.23 -18.79 -2.10
C GLU A 204 13.83 -19.58 -0.85
N ARG A 205 13.70 -18.88 0.29
CA ARG A 205 13.30 -19.48 1.57
C ARG A 205 11.93 -20.15 1.53
N PHE A 206 11.01 -19.63 0.72
CA PHE A 206 9.68 -20.17 0.59
C PHE A 206 9.53 -21.14 -0.60
N GLY A 207 10.62 -21.54 -1.27
CA GLY A 207 10.60 -22.52 -2.36
C GLY A 207 10.64 -21.91 -3.77
N GLY A 208 10.68 -20.58 -3.87
CA GLY A 208 10.89 -19.89 -5.14
C GLY A 208 12.30 -20.12 -5.70
N ARG A 209 12.43 -20.11 -7.02
CA ARG A 209 13.72 -20.21 -7.71
C ARG A 209 13.80 -19.20 -8.83
N PHE A 210 14.99 -18.69 -9.10
CA PHE A 210 15.18 -17.69 -10.15
C PHE A 210 15.55 -18.32 -11.48
N ALA A 211 14.92 -17.86 -12.56
CA ALA A 211 15.27 -18.26 -13.92
C ALA A 211 15.28 -17.05 -14.86
N TRP A 212 16.28 -17.03 -15.74
CA TRP A 212 16.34 -16.07 -16.83
C TRP A 212 15.63 -16.61 -18.05
N ASP A 213 14.80 -15.77 -18.66
CA ASP A 213 14.17 -16.01 -19.96
C ASP A 213 14.40 -14.76 -20.82
N GLY A 214 15.34 -14.89 -21.76
CA GLY A 214 15.92 -13.76 -22.49
C GLY A 214 16.60 -12.76 -21.54
N ASN A 215 16.17 -11.49 -21.59
CA ASN A 215 16.68 -10.42 -20.74
C ASN A 215 15.84 -10.17 -19.48
N LYS A 216 14.93 -11.08 -19.14
CA LYS A 216 14.02 -10.95 -18.00
C LYS A 216 14.33 -11.99 -16.94
N LEU A 217 14.35 -11.56 -15.68
CA LEU A 217 14.46 -12.43 -14.52
C LEU A 217 13.07 -12.76 -14.00
N TYR A 218 12.78 -14.04 -13.84
CA TYR A 218 11.55 -14.53 -13.24
C TYR A 218 11.84 -15.25 -11.92
N ALA A 219 10.95 -15.06 -10.96
CA ALA A 219 10.80 -15.97 -9.83
C ALA A 219 9.80 -17.05 -10.24
N LEU A 220 10.24 -18.30 -10.23
CA LEU A 220 9.45 -19.48 -10.51
C LEU A 220 9.04 -20.14 -9.21
N TRP A 221 7.82 -20.63 -9.14
CA TRP A 221 7.28 -21.25 -7.94
C TRP A 221 6.39 -22.44 -8.27
N ASP A 222 6.43 -23.42 -7.38
CA ASP A 222 5.34 -24.37 -7.23
C ASP A 222 4.13 -23.65 -6.61
N LEU A 223 2.92 -24.00 -7.04
CA LEU A 223 1.72 -23.27 -6.62
C LEU A 223 1.49 -23.34 -5.10
N SER A 224 1.77 -24.47 -4.45
CA SER A 224 1.64 -24.62 -2.99
C SER A 224 2.61 -23.73 -2.21
N ASP A 225 3.82 -23.61 -2.73
CA ASP A 225 4.89 -22.84 -2.10
C ASP A 225 4.59 -21.35 -2.17
N TYR A 226 4.18 -20.88 -3.37
CA TYR A 226 3.80 -19.48 -3.52
C TYR A 226 2.53 -19.13 -2.76
N LYS A 227 1.55 -20.04 -2.71
CA LYS A 227 0.37 -19.89 -1.85
C LYS A 227 0.78 -19.71 -0.38
N THR A 228 1.74 -20.50 0.10
CA THR A 228 2.25 -20.40 1.48
C THR A 228 2.94 -19.06 1.70
N PHE A 229 3.78 -18.63 0.77
CA PHE A 229 4.40 -17.31 0.80
C PHE A 229 3.37 -16.18 0.89
N VAL A 230 2.39 -16.15 -0.02
CA VAL A 230 1.36 -15.10 -0.04
C VAL A 230 0.55 -15.07 1.25
N LEU A 231 0.13 -16.22 1.76
CA LEU A 231 -0.76 -16.27 2.94
C LEU A 231 -0.02 -16.10 4.26
N LYS A 232 1.18 -16.66 4.39
CA LYS A 232 1.91 -16.70 5.67
C LYS A 232 2.97 -15.61 5.80
N ARG A 233 3.45 -15.09 4.68
CA ARG A 233 4.41 -13.98 4.65
C ARG A 233 3.74 -12.67 4.30
N ALA A 234 3.31 -12.51 3.05
CA ALA A 234 2.80 -11.22 2.54
C ALA A 234 1.54 -10.77 3.28
N LEU A 235 0.49 -11.61 3.34
CA LEU A 235 -0.76 -11.25 4.00
C LEU A 235 -0.56 -10.93 5.49
N ILE A 236 0.21 -11.73 6.22
CA ILE A 236 0.43 -11.50 7.66
C ILE A 236 1.27 -10.25 7.90
N HIS A 237 2.22 -9.96 7.02
CA HIS A 237 3.00 -8.73 7.05
C HIS A 237 2.07 -7.51 6.94
N GLU A 238 1.16 -7.49 5.97
CA GLU A 238 0.22 -6.37 5.81
C GLU A 238 -0.75 -6.23 6.98
N VAL A 239 -1.20 -7.34 7.57
CA VAL A 239 -2.00 -7.27 8.80
C VAL A 239 -1.21 -6.60 9.92
N ALA A 240 0.10 -6.86 10.00
CA ALA A 240 0.95 -6.29 11.04
C ALA A 240 1.11 -4.78 10.93
N HIS A 241 1.02 -4.19 9.72
CA HIS A 241 0.94 -2.74 9.58
C HIS A 241 -0.28 -2.17 10.32
N GLY A 242 -1.45 -2.79 10.17
CA GLY A 242 -2.65 -2.40 10.94
C GLY A 242 -2.52 -2.63 12.45
N ILE A 243 -1.85 -3.69 12.87
CA ILE A 243 -1.60 -3.96 14.30
C ILE A 243 -0.66 -2.92 14.90
N ALA A 244 0.35 -2.46 14.16
CA ALA A 244 1.31 -1.47 14.64
C ALA A 244 0.63 -0.15 15.04
N GLU A 245 -0.53 0.15 14.45
CA GLU A 245 -1.36 1.32 14.75
C GLU A 245 -2.30 1.13 15.95
N LEU A 246 -2.49 -0.10 16.45
CA LEU A 246 -3.38 -0.37 17.57
C LEU A 246 -2.84 0.18 18.91
N PRO A 247 -3.72 0.65 19.81
CA PRO A 247 -3.33 1.00 21.17
C PRO A 247 -2.67 -0.20 21.87
N GLY A 248 -1.47 0.01 22.42
CA GLY A 248 -0.70 -1.01 23.12
C GLY A 248 0.53 -1.54 22.35
N TYR A 249 0.58 -1.35 21.03
CA TYR A 249 1.67 -1.87 20.19
C TYR A 249 2.84 -0.89 20.00
N ALA A 250 2.66 0.39 20.30
CA ALA A 250 3.68 1.43 20.11
C ALA A 250 5.01 1.15 20.86
N ALA A 251 4.96 0.50 22.03
CA ALA A 251 6.17 0.12 22.76
C ALA A 251 6.94 -1.01 22.06
N GLN A 252 6.23 -2.01 21.53
CA GLN A 252 6.81 -3.12 20.79
C GLN A 252 7.44 -2.63 19.49
N VAL A 253 6.73 -1.81 18.70
CA VAL A 253 7.27 -1.19 17.47
C VAL A 253 8.55 -0.39 17.76
N ARG A 254 8.57 0.42 18.83
CA ARG A 254 9.79 1.14 19.23
C ARG A 254 10.93 0.20 19.64
N SER A 255 10.62 -0.91 20.30
CA SER A 255 11.65 -1.87 20.75
C SER A 255 12.36 -2.58 19.60
N VAL A 256 11.66 -2.83 18.48
CA VAL A 256 12.23 -3.47 17.29
C VAL A 256 12.85 -2.47 16.31
N GLY A 257 12.54 -1.18 16.48
CA GLY A 257 13.22 -0.05 15.84
C GLY A 257 12.54 0.54 14.63
N SER A 258 11.59 -0.16 14.00
CA SER A 258 10.74 0.38 12.92
C SER A 258 9.44 -0.42 12.78
N VAL A 259 8.44 0.16 12.12
CA VAL A 259 7.20 -0.54 11.74
C VAL A 259 7.53 -1.71 10.82
N GLU A 260 8.38 -1.51 9.82
CA GLU A 260 8.80 -2.56 8.90
C GLU A 260 9.37 -3.80 9.62
N LYS A 261 10.30 -3.59 10.55
CA LYS A 261 10.89 -4.68 11.35
C LYS A 261 9.86 -5.36 12.25
N PHE A 262 8.90 -4.60 12.77
CA PHE A 262 7.78 -5.17 13.52
C PHE A 262 6.95 -6.09 12.63
N CYS A 263 6.56 -5.62 11.43
CA CYS A 263 5.79 -6.40 10.47
C CYS A 263 6.53 -7.66 10.03
N GLU A 264 7.83 -7.53 9.75
CA GLU A 264 8.69 -8.66 9.40
C GLU A 264 8.71 -9.72 10.51
N GLN A 265 8.98 -9.31 11.76
CA GLN A 265 9.02 -10.22 12.92
C GLN A 265 7.65 -10.82 13.23
N TYR A 266 6.58 -10.04 13.08
CA TYR A 266 5.22 -10.51 13.30
C TYR A 266 4.88 -11.61 12.31
N ALA A 267 5.10 -11.38 11.01
CA ALA A 267 4.90 -12.41 9.99
C ALA A 267 5.82 -13.62 10.19
N GLU A 268 7.08 -13.41 10.60
CA GLU A 268 8.01 -14.49 10.93
C GLU A 268 7.47 -15.41 12.04
N ASN A 269 6.87 -14.86 13.08
CA ASN A 269 6.32 -15.65 14.19
C ASN A 269 5.14 -16.54 13.79
N TYR A 270 4.40 -16.16 12.74
CA TYR A 270 3.29 -16.95 12.19
C TYR A 270 3.75 -17.96 11.14
N TYR A 271 4.91 -17.73 10.51
CA TYR A 271 5.53 -18.70 9.64
C TYR A 271 6.39 -19.69 10.43
N ARG A 272 5.94 -20.95 10.52
CA ARG A 272 6.74 -22.04 11.08
C ARG A 272 7.27 -22.91 9.93
N PRO A 273 8.54 -22.79 9.52
CA PRO A 273 9.11 -23.80 8.64
C PRO A 273 9.13 -25.14 9.38
N ALA A 274 8.89 -26.23 8.65
CA ALA A 274 8.93 -27.57 9.23
C ALA A 274 10.30 -27.80 9.91
N GLY A 275 10.28 -28.15 11.21
CA GLY A 275 11.49 -28.54 11.95
C GLY A 275 12.24 -27.44 12.73
N LYS A 276 11.72 -26.21 12.86
CA LYS A 276 12.32 -25.17 13.73
C LYS A 276 11.35 -24.71 14.82
N SER A 277 11.77 -24.84 16.09
CA SER A 277 11.06 -24.27 17.25
C SER A 277 11.62 -22.88 17.58
N VAL A 278 10.76 -21.87 17.69
CA VAL A 278 11.13 -20.57 18.27
C VAL A 278 10.35 -20.37 19.57
N ARG A 279 11.06 -19.90 20.61
CA ARG A 279 10.47 -19.48 21.89
C ARG A 279 9.68 -18.19 21.67
N LEU A 280 8.40 -18.22 21.97
CA LEU A 280 7.58 -17.02 22.12
C LEU A 280 8.09 -16.26 23.36
N GLY A 281 8.68 -15.08 23.14
CA GLY A 281 8.87 -14.09 24.18
C GLY A 281 7.92 -12.93 23.89
N PHE A 282 6.72 -13.00 24.46
CA PHE A 282 5.86 -11.83 24.61
C PHE A 282 6.16 -11.16 25.94
#